data_AF-A0A535YD25-F1
#
_entry.id   AF-A0A535YD25-F1
#
_cell.length_a   1.000
_cell.length_b   1.000
_cell.length_c   1.000
_cell.angle_alpha   90.00
_cell.angle_beta   90.00
_cell.angle_gamma   90.00
#
_symmetry.space_group_name_H-M   'P 1'
#
loop_
_entity.id
_entity.type
_entity.pdbx_description
1 polymer ?
#
loop_
_entity_poly.entity_id
_entity_poly.type
_entity_poly.pdbx_seq_one_letter_code
_entity_poly.pdbx_strand_id
1 'polypeptide(L)'
;MALAPRINADDFRSFFITAAGWGTYSQKGDARLSLDYGSLSLNELSLRSSSTKATIHVGELPIAADAEQIDGTLRLRFGQPLRLSAGETLAVTFG
;
A
#
# COMPACT_ATOMS: atom_id res chain seq x y z
N MET A 1 6.70 -6.82 9.71
CA MET A 1 5.54 -6.62 10.60
C MET A 1 4.31 -6.49 9.72
N ALA A 2 3.22 -7.20 9.98
CA ALA A 2 2.00 -7.14 9.17
C ALA A 2 0.83 -6.62 10.01
N LEU A 3 0.11 -5.61 9.51
CA LEU A 3 -1.16 -5.13 10.05
C LEU A 3 -2.30 -5.96 9.44
N ALA A 4 -2.98 -6.78 10.23
CA ALA A 4 -4.13 -7.58 9.78
C ALA A 4 -5.33 -7.54 10.75
N PRO A 5 -6.06 -6.41 10.85
CA PRO A 5 -7.22 -6.31 11.74
C PRO A 5 -8.44 -7.08 11.20
N ARG A 6 -9.21 -7.69 12.10
CA ARG A 6 -10.40 -8.51 11.77
C ARG A 6 -11.73 -7.73 11.81
N ILE A 7 -11.69 -6.45 12.20
CA ILE A 7 -12.86 -5.57 12.27
C ILE A 7 -12.96 -4.82 10.94
N ASN A 8 -14.13 -4.83 10.30
CA ASN A 8 -14.37 -4.29 8.96
C ASN A 8 -13.40 -4.85 7.90
N ALA A 9 -13.16 -6.15 7.88
CA ALA A 9 -12.20 -6.77 6.96
C ALA A 9 -12.49 -6.46 5.47
N ASP A 10 -13.77 -6.26 5.12
CA ASP A 10 -14.21 -5.92 3.76
C ASP A 10 -14.13 -4.41 3.45
N ASP A 11 -13.97 -3.55 4.47
CA ASP A 11 -13.86 -2.09 4.36
C ASP A 11 -12.87 -1.58 5.41
N PHE A 12 -11.64 -2.09 5.33
CA PHE A 12 -10.64 -1.86 6.35
C PHE A 12 -10.07 -0.45 6.19
N ARG A 13 -9.93 0.27 7.30
CA ARG A 13 -9.29 1.59 7.34
C ARG A 13 -8.55 1.77 8.66
N SER A 14 -7.31 2.23 8.59
CA SER A 14 -6.48 2.49 9.77
C SER A 14 -5.57 3.68 9.56
N PHE A 15 -5.34 4.40 10.64
CA PHE A 15 -4.22 5.33 10.76
C PHE A 15 -2.90 4.55 10.80
N PHE A 16 -1.83 5.14 10.26
CA PHE A 16 -0.46 4.68 10.46
C PHE A 16 0.45 5.87 10.78
N ILE A 17 1.54 5.59 11.51
CA ILE A 17 2.58 6.56 11.83
C ILE A 17 3.96 5.93 11.67
N THR A 18 4.92 6.75 11.24
CA THR A 18 6.34 6.44 11.13
C THR A 18 7.15 7.55 11.80
N ALA A 19 8.48 7.43 11.83
CA ALA A 19 9.35 8.49 12.33
C ALA A 19 9.30 9.78 11.49
N ALA A 20 8.97 9.69 10.20
CA ALA A 20 9.06 10.80 9.25
C ALA A 20 7.70 11.32 8.77
N GLY A 21 6.60 10.72 9.21
CA GLY A 21 5.26 11.07 8.72
C GLY A 21 4.16 10.12 9.20
N TRP A 22 2.92 10.48 8.90
CA TRP A 22 1.73 9.72 9.23
C TRP A 22 0.68 9.83 8.13
N GLY A 23 -0.28 8.92 8.14
CA GLY A 23 -1.34 8.92 7.14
C GLY A 23 -2.41 7.87 7.38
N THR A 24 -3.12 7.55 6.30
CA THR A 24 -4.24 6.62 6.29
C THR A 24 -3.98 5.47 5.31
N TYR A 25 -4.18 4.24 5.78
CA TYR A 25 -4.31 3.07 4.93
C TYR A 25 -5.77 2.63 4.86
N SER A 26 -6.24 2.23 3.69
CA SER A 26 -7.56 1.64 3.51
C SER A 26 -7.55 0.53 2.47
N GLN A 27 -8.38 -0.49 2.65
CA GLN A 27 -8.56 -1.57 1.69
C GLN A 27 -10.03 -2.02 1.63
N LYS A 28 -10.62 -1.90 0.42
CA LYS A 28 -11.97 -2.36 0.07
C LYS A 28 -11.97 -2.83 -1.37
N GLY A 29 -11.73 -4.13 -1.58
CA GLY A 29 -11.27 -4.61 -2.89
C GLY A 29 -9.85 -4.10 -3.12
N ASP A 30 -9.71 -2.85 -3.59
CA ASP A 30 -8.44 -2.16 -3.82
C ASP A 30 -7.85 -1.56 -2.54
N ALA A 31 -6.53 -1.37 -2.53
CA ALA A 31 -5.79 -0.75 -1.43
C ALA A 31 -5.36 0.69 -1.76
N ARG A 32 -5.39 1.56 -0.74
CA ARG A 32 -4.90 2.94 -0.80
C ARG A 32 -4.04 3.25 0.42
N LEU A 33 -2.96 3.96 0.20
CA LEU A 33 -2.07 4.50 1.23
C LEU A 33 -1.86 5.99 0.98
N SER A 34 -2.52 6.82 1.79
CA SER A 34 -2.43 8.27 1.70
C SER A 34 -1.50 8.79 2.78
N LEU A 35 -0.54 9.64 2.41
CA LEU A 35 0.34 10.29 3.36
C LEU A 35 -0.19 11.69 3.68
N ASP A 36 -0.67 11.89 4.90
CA ASP A 36 -1.31 13.13 5.30
C ASP A 36 -0.28 14.17 5.79
N TYR A 37 0.85 13.72 6.34
CA TYR A 37 1.96 14.58 6.76
C TYR A 37 3.31 13.88 6.65
N GLY A 38 4.35 14.67 6.35
CA GLY A 38 5.74 14.22 6.36
C GLY A 38 6.17 13.54 5.06
N SER A 39 7.01 12.51 5.18
CA SER A 39 7.48 11.70 4.06
C SER A 39 7.48 10.21 4.38
N LEU A 40 7.36 9.38 3.36
CA LEU A 40 7.44 7.93 3.46
C LEU A 40 8.33 7.38 2.35
N SER A 41 9.20 6.43 2.69
CA SER A 41 9.98 5.66 1.72
C SER A 41 9.64 4.19 1.85
N LEU A 42 9.22 3.57 0.75
CA LEU A 42 8.79 2.18 0.67
C LEU A 42 9.70 1.38 -0.26
N ASN A 43 10.32 0.34 0.26
CA ASN A 43 11.01 -0.67 -0.55
C ASN A 43 10.08 -1.83 -0.90
N GLU A 44 9.13 -2.12 -0.01
CA GLU A 44 8.21 -3.24 -0.13
C GLU A 44 6.86 -2.86 0.51
N LEU A 45 5.77 -3.36 -0.07
CA LEU A 45 4.42 -3.28 0.47
C LEU A 45 3.79 -4.68 0.43
N SER A 46 3.33 -5.16 1.58
CA SER A 46 2.67 -6.47 1.70
C SER A 46 1.20 -6.27 2.03
N LEU A 47 0.30 -6.77 1.17
CA LEU A 47 -1.14 -6.58 1.25
C LEU A 47 -1.85 -7.93 1.30
N ARG A 48 -2.87 -8.07 2.14
CA ARG A 48 -3.75 -9.26 2.12
C ARG A 48 -4.54 -9.25 0.81
N SER A 49 -4.29 -10.20 -0.07
CA SER A 49 -5.02 -10.35 -1.34
C SER A 49 -4.73 -11.71 -1.92
N SER A 50 -5.70 -12.34 -2.58
CA SER A 50 -5.51 -13.58 -3.35
C SER A 50 -5.13 -13.33 -4.81
N SER A 51 -5.01 -12.06 -5.22
CA SER A 51 -4.59 -11.68 -6.57
C SER A 51 -3.07 -11.79 -6.74
N THR A 52 -2.64 -12.36 -7.86
CA THR A 52 -1.22 -12.52 -8.20
C THR A 52 -0.64 -11.30 -8.93
N LYS A 53 -1.50 -10.35 -9.29
CA LYS A 53 -1.15 -9.13 -10.03
C LYS A 53 -1.76 -7.91 -9.35
N ALA A 54 -1.10 -6.79 -9.50
CA ALA A 54 -1.64 -5.49 -9.14
C ALA A 54 -1.12 -4.40 -10.08
N THR A 55 -1.92 -3.36 -10.25
CA THR A 55 -1.52 -2.10 -10.88
C THR A 55 -1.33 -1.07 -9.78
N ILE A 56 -0.22 -0.32 -9.83
CA ILE A 56 0.17 0.64 -8.78
C ILE A 56 0.32 2.03 -9.40
N HIS A 57 -0.27 3.03 -8.76
CA HIS A 57 -0.15 4.43 -9.17
C HIS A 57 0.10 5.36 -7.98
N VAL A 58 0.80 6.47 -8.24
CA VAL A 58 0.82 7.65 -7.37
C VAL A 58 0.28 8.83 -8.17
N GLY A 59 -0.95 9.25 -7.86
CA GLY A 59 -1.71 10.12 -8.77
C GLY A 59 -1.86 9.45 -10.14
N GLU A 60 -1.43 10.13 -11.20
CA GLU A 60 -1.46 9.60 -12.58
C GLU A 60 -0.21 8.79 -12.96
N LEU A 61 0.82 8.75 -12.10
CA LEU A 61 2.09 8.10 -12.41
C LEU A 61 2.03 6.59 -12.13
N PRO A 62 2.14 5.72 -13.16
CA PRO A 62 2.28 4.28 -12.92
C PRO A 62 3.61 3.94 -12.27
N ILE A 63 3.59 3.06 -11.28
CA ILE A 63 4.76 2.59 -10.54
C ILE A 63 4.99 1.11 -10.83
N ALA A 64 6.21 0.76 -11.25
CA ALA A 64 6.61 -0.62 -11.43
C ALA A 64 6.97 -1.27 -10.08
N ALA A 65 6.49 -2.50 -9.87
CA ALA A 65 6.88 -3.35 -8.76
C ALA A 65 6.85 -4.81 -9.17
N ASP A 66 7.76 -5.61 -8.61
CA ASP A 66 7.71 -7.06 -8.71
C ASP A 66 6.66 -7.59 -7.72
N ALA A 67 5.70 -8.34 -8.25
CA ALA A 67 4.59 -8.90 -7.48
C ALA A 67 4.80 -10.38 -7.21
N GLU A 68 4.65 -10.79 -5.95
CA GLU A 68 4.79 -12.19 -5.53
C GLU A 68 3.68 -12.57 -4.55
N GLN A 69 2.95 -13.64 -4.87
CA GLN A 69 1.88 -14.18 -4.04
C GLN A 69 2.44 -15.21 -3.06
N ILE A 70 2.29 -14.95 -1.76
CA ILE A 70 2.74 -15.85 -0.69
C ILE A 70 1.61 -15.98 0.33
N ASP A 71 1.01 -17.16 0.43
CA ASP A 71 0.02 -17.52 1.47
C ASP A 71 -1.11 -16.48 1.68
N GLY A 72 -1.73 -16.02 0.58
CA GLY A 72 -2.81 -15.03 0.61
C GLY A 72 -2.36 -13.59 0.89
N THR A 73 -1.06 -13.33 0.75
CA THR A 73 -0.47 -11.99 0.77
C THR A 73 0.16 -11.72 -0.59
N LEU A 74 -0.16 -10.57 -1.17
CA LEU A 74 0.55 -10.03 -2.33
C LEU A 74 1.67 -9.13 -1.84
N ARG A 75 2.91 -9.52 -2.11
CA ARG A 75 4.11 -8.75 -1.81
C ARG A 75 4.54 -7.98 -3.05
N LEU A 76 4.61 -6.66 -2.93
CA LEU A 76 5.01 -5.74 -3.99
C LEU A 76 6.38 -5.16 -3.64
N ARG A 77 7.39 -5.43 -4.46
CA ARG A 77 8.77 -4.95 -4.28
C ARG A 77 9.11 -3.90 -5.31
N PHE A 78 9.57 -2.74 -4.86
CA PHE A 78 9.94 -1.65 -5.74
C PHE A 78 11.43 -1.73 -6.08
N GLY A 79 11.77 -1.69 -7.38
CA GLY A 79 13.17 -1.75 -7.84
C GLY A 79 14.03 -0.58 -7.36
N GLN A 80 13.39 0.54 -7.02
CA GLN A 80 13.96 1.66 -6.27
C GLN A 80 13.00 2.06 -5.16
N PRO A 81 13.48 2.64 -4.05
CA PRO A 81 12.61 3.08 -2.97
C PRO A 81 11.56 4.07 -3.49
N LEU A 82 10.28 3.67 -3.42
CA LEU A 82 9.17 4.57 -3.74
C LEU A 82 9.07 5.63 -2.64
N ARG A 83 8.98 6.90 -3.01
CA ARG A 83 8.81 8.00 -2.08
C ARG A 83 7.42 8.60 -2.21
N LEU A 84 6.80 8.86 -1.07
CA LEU A 84 5.58 9.65 -0.96
C LEU A 84 5.87 10.87 -0.08
N SER A 85 5.28 11.98 -0.48
CA SER A 85 5.24 13.26 0.23
C SER A 85 3.82 13.52 0.73
N ALA A 86 3.68 14.39 1.72
CA ALA A 86 2.39 14.80 2.23
C ALA A 86 1.45 15.25 1.10
N GLY A 87 0.22 14.74 1.10
CA GLY A 87 -0.79 14.95 0.07
C GLY A 87 -0.80 13.88 -1.03
N GLU A 88 0.25 13.05 -1.15
CA GLU A 88 0.30 11.98 -2.15
C GLU A 88 -0.42 10.72 -1.66
N THR A 89 -0.99 9.99 -2.61
CA THR A 89 -1.66 8.71 -2.36
C THR A 89 -1.14 7.67 -3.33
N LEU A 90 -0.69 6.54 -2.78
CA LEU A 90 -0.45 5.31 -3.53
C LEU A 90 -1.75 4.53 -3.62
N ALA A 91 -2.18 4.22 -4.85
CA ALA A 91 -3.31 3.37 -5.16
C ALA A 91 -2.82 2.03 -5.71
N VAL A 92 -3.42 0.94 -5.24
CA VAL A 92 -3.15 -0.43 -5.68
C VAL A 92 -4.47 -1.07 -6.08
N THR A 93 -4.62 -1.37 -7.37
CA THR A 93 -5.76 -2.11 -7.90
C THR A 93 -5.35 -3.56 -8.13
N PHE A 94 -6.08 -4.49 -7.53
CA PHE A 94 -5.80 -5.92 -7.71
C PHE A 94 -6.40 -6.43 -9.01
N GLY A 95 -5.67 -7.29 -9.72
CA GLY A 95 -6.10 -7.93 -10.96
C GLY A 95 -6.70 -9.32 -10.78
#